data_AF-T0GP58-F1
#
_entry.id   AF-T0GP58-F1
#
_cell.length_a   1.000
_cell.length_b   1.000
_cell.length_c   1.000
_cell.angle_alpha   90.00
_cell.angle_beta   90.00
_cell.angle_gamma   90.00
#
_symmetry.space_group_name_H-M   'P 1'
#
loop_
_entity.id
_entity.type
_entity.pdbx_description
1 polymer ?
#
loop_
_entity_poly.entity_id
_entity_poly.type
_entity_poly.pdbx_seq_one_letter_code
_entity_poly.pdbx_strand_id
1 'polypeptide(L)'
;MSDLPVLFEIDGAIATLTLNRPAAGNTVNQPMADALLDAAMRCDTDPAIRCVVLTGMGKLFCGGGDISAFADAGDQVPVFLNRLAGTLHMAVTRLLRMPKPLLVLVNGPAAGAGLSLAISGDVVIAAESAHFTAAYGSVGLTPDGGMSWLLPRHVGLRRAQEIIITNRRVSAEDAATIGMVTRTVPDADFAEEGARTAQMLAHSATASIAGAGALLLESASSPLESQLEHETRAITAAGGSDECQAILEIDAGQRRGQIAHVVGGRADQAAQLAERPVGGRDWHLVFGQDQRETFGLVTAGFAPYLTPTPLHSRCHGATDRAPCSRTGR
;
A
#
# COMPACT_ATOMS: atom_id res chain seq x y z
N MET A 1 28.11 11.91 12.30
CA MET A 1 27.03 11.40 11.43
C MET A 1 27.58 10.18 10.71
N SER A 2 26.79 9.13 10.55
CA SER A 2 27.24 7.89 9.92
C SER A 2 27.54 8.11 8.43
N ASP A 3 28.67 7.57 7.94
CA ASP A 3 29.09 7.61 6.52
C ASP A 3 28.41 6.51 5.67
N LEU A 4 27.46 5.77 6.25
CA LEU A 4 26.74 4.72 5.53
C LEU A 4 25.83 5.31 4.44
N PRO A 5 25.84 4.77 3.20
CA PRO A 5 24.97 5.22 2.11
C PRO A 5 23.48 5.08 2.40
N VAL A 6 23.10 4.11 3.24
CA VAL A 6 21.73 3.94 3.76
C VAL A 6 21.80 3.91 5.28
N LEU A 7 21.05 4.77 5.95
CA LEU A 7 20.84 4.68 7.39
C LEU A 7 19.71 3.68 7.63
N PHE A 8 19.92 2.80 8.61
CA PHE A 8 18.95 1.79 9.01
C PHE A 8 18.68 1.94 10.50
N GLU A 9 17.49 2.44 10.82
CA GLU A 9 17.06 2.72 12.19
C GLU A 9 15.83 1.89 12.53
N ILE A 10 15.76 1.37 13.74
CA ILE A 10 14.58 0.66 14.25
C ILE A 10 14.06 1.45 15.45
N ASP A 11 12.78 1.81 15.41
CA ASP A 11 12.03 2.35 16.54
C ASP A 11 10.78 1.49 16.77
N GLY A 12 10.77 0.76 17.89
CA GLY A 12 9.75 -0.25 18.18
C GLY A 12 9.68 -1.30 17.06
N ALA A 13 8.54 -1.34 16.36
CA ALA A 13 8.29 -2.28 15.26
C ALA A 13 8.46 -1.66 13.86
N ILE A 14 8.98 -0.43 13.77
CA ILE A 14 9.17 0.29 12.50
C ILE A 14 10.65 0.30 12.17
N ALA A 15 10.99 -0.14 10.96
CA ALA A 15 12.34 0.03 10.40
C ALA A 15 12.33 1.16 9.38
N THR A 16 13.23 2.12 9.53
CA THR A 16 13.38 3.25 8.60
C THR A 16 14.70 3.14 7.84
N LEU A 17 14.59 3.12 6.51
CA LEU A 17 15.67 3.12 5.54
C LEU A 17 15.77 4.53 4.96
N THR A 18 16.85 5.23 5.27
CA THR A 18 17.08 6.58 4.75
C THR A 18 18.24 6.57 3.76
N LEU A 19 17.98 6.89 2.49
CA LEU A 19 19.03 7.10 1.49
C LEU A 19 19.87 8.31 1.91
N ASN A 20 21.15 8.09 2.17
CA ASN A 20 22.02 9.03 2.89
C ASN A 20 23.27 9.40 2.07
N ARG A 21 23.03 9.99 0.89
CA ARG A 21 24.07 10.68 0.11
C ARG A 21 23.55 12.08 -0.29
N PRO A 22 23.15 12.95 0.66
CA PRO A 22 22.45 14.19 0.36
C PRO A 22 23.28 15.14 -0.53
N ALA A 23 24.60 15.17 -0.36
CA ALA A 23 25.51 15.96 -1.19
C ALA A 23 25.56 15.52 -2.66
N ALA A 24 25.24 14.25 -2.94
CA ALA A 24 25.14 13.69 -4.29
C ALA A 24 23.67 13.53 -4.74
N GLY A 25 22.70 14.08 -4.02
CA GLY A 25 21.28 13.94 -4.33
C GLY A 25 20.73 12.51 -4.12
N ASN A 26 21.31 11.75 -3.20
CA ASN A 26 20.94 10.36 -2.90
C ASN A 26 21.01 9.42 -4.11
N THR A 27 21.89 9.70 -5.08
CA THR A 27 22.06 8.87 -6.27
C THR A 27 22.54 7.45 -5.93
N VAL A 28 22.13 6.51 -6.78
CA VAL A 28 22.42 5.08 -6.65
C VAL A 28 23.72 4.77 -7.37
N ASN A 29 24.76 4.55 -6.57
CA ASN A 29 25.99 3.89 -6.97
C ASN A 29 26.02 2.46 -6.37
N GLN A 30 27.09 1.69 -6.64
CA GLN A 30 27.17 0.31 -6.14
C GLN A 30 27.10 0.21 -4.60
N PRO A 31 27.84 1.02 -3.81
CA PRO A 31 27.69 1.03 -2.35
C PRO A 31 26.27 1.33 -1.85
N MET A 32 25.54 2.25 -2.49
CA MET A 32 24.14 2.53 -2.17
C MET A 32 23.26 1.30 -2.44
N ALA A 33 23.42 0.66 -3.61
CA ALA A 33 22.64 -0.52 -3.97
C ALA A 33 22.92 -1.70 -3.03
N ASP A 34 24.19 -1.95 -2.68
CA ASP A 34 24.58 -3.01 -1.75
C ASP A 34 24.00 -2.75 -0.36
N ALA A 35 24.13 -1.53 0.17
CA ALA A 35 23.57 -1.16 1.48
C ALA A 35 22.03 -1.24 1.51
N LEU A 36 21.36 -0.88 0.42
CA LEU A 36 19.90 -1.01 0.30
C LEU A 36 19.48 -2.47 0.26
N LEU A 37 20.23 -3.34 -0.42
CA LEU A 37 19.97 -4.78 -0.45
C LEU A 37 20.14 -5.40 0.95
N ASP A 38 21.22 -5.07 1.66
CA ASP A 38 21.45 -5.55 3.02
C ASP A 38 20.32 -5.11 3.97
N ALA A 39 19.90 -3.85 3.88
CA ALA A 39 18.78 -3.33 4.64
C ALA A 39 17.46 -4.04 4.28
N ALA A 40 17.18 -4.27 3.00
CA ALA A 40 15.99 -4.98 2.54
C ALA A 40 15.97 -6.44 3.03
N MET A 41 17.12 -7.13 3.05
CA MET A 41 17.22 -8.50 3.59
C MET A 41 16.98 -8.55 5.10
N ARG A 42 17.46 -7.56 5.85
CA ARG A 42 17.15 -7.43 7.29
C ARG A 42 15.66 -7.17 7.51
N CYS A 43 15.09 -6.25 6.73
CA CYS A 43 13.64 -6.00 6.73
C CYS A 43 12.82 -7.23 6.37
N ASP A 44 13.26 -8.07 5.44
CA ASP A 44 12.54 -9.29 5.06
C ASP A 44 12.49 -10.30 6.21
N THR A 45 13.60 -10.44 6.95
CA THR A 45 13.83 -11.57 7.85
C THR A 45 13.60 -11.30 9.34
N ASP A 46 13.66 -10.06 9.81
CA ASP A 46 13.54 -9.76 11.25
C ASP A 46 12.08 -9.71 11.72
N PRO A 47 11.58 -10.69 12.50
CA PRO A 47 10.18 -10.76 12.90
C PRO A 47 9.73 -9.63 13.84
N ALA A 48 10.65 -8.83 14.41
CA ALA A 48 10.30 -7.67 15.22
C ALA A 48 9.80 -6.49 14.37
N ILE A 49 10.20 -6.42 13.10
CA ILE A 49 9.78 -5.37 12.17
C ILE A 49 8.38 -5.71 11.65
N ARG A 50 7.44 -4.78 11.81
CA ARG A 50 6.04 -4.85 11.34
C ARG A 50 5.69 -3.82 10.27
N CYS A 51 6.51 -2.79 10.09
CA CYS A 51 6.39 -1.80 9.02
C CYS A 51 7.78 -1.32 8.58
N VAL A 52 7.96 -1.11 7.28
CA VAL A 52 9.19 -0.58 6.71
C VAL A 52 8.91 0.76 6.08
N VAL A 53 9.76 1.75 6.38
CA VAL A 53 9.71 3.10 5.81
C VAL A 53 10.94 3.31 4.93
N LEU A 54 10.75 3.80 3.71
CA LEU A 54 11.84 4.23 2.82
C LEU A 54 11.73 5.74 2.57
N THR A 55 12.81 6.48 2.78
CA THR A 55 12.86 7.94 2.53
C THR A 55 14.27 8.41 2.14
N GLY A 56 14.41 9.67 1.73
CA GLY A 56 15.69 10.29 1.40
C GLY A 56 16.16 11.31 2.45
N MET A 57 17.47 11.38 2.66
CA MET A 57 18.09 12.42 3.48
C MET A 57 18.14 13.75 2.71
N GLY A 58 17.77 14.85 3.37
CA GLY A 58 17.90 16.20 2.82
C GLY A 58 16.79 16.58 1.83
N LYS A 59 17.16 17.35 0.80
CA LYS A 59 16.18 17.99 -0.11
C LYS A 59 15.63 17.07 -1.21
N LEU A 60 16.36 16.03 -1.59
CA LEU A 60 15.97 15.10 -2.64
C LEU A 60 15.58 13.78 -2.02
N PHE A 61 14.61 13.10 -2.63
CA PHE A 61 14.39 11.70 -2.33
C PHE A 61 15.54 10.88 -2.92
N CYS A 62 15.66 10.86 -4.26
CA CYS A 62 16.73 10.16 -4.99
C CYS A 62 16.86 10.66 -6.43
N GLY A 63 18.07 11.08 -6.82
CA GLY A 63 18.38 11.57 -8.17
C GLY A 63 18.52 10.48 -9.24
N GLY A 64 18.39 9.20 -8.89
CA GLY A 64 18.56 8.07 -9.81
C GLY A 64 19.98 7.53 -9.85
N GLY A 65 20.41 7.00 -10.99
CA GLY A 65 21.76 6.46 -11.14
C GLY A 65 22.85 7.54 -10.99
N ASP A 66 23.97 7.18 -10.37
CA ASP A 66 25.12 8.07 -10.24
C ASP A 66 25.88 8.17 -11.57
N ILE A 67 25.52 9.16 -12.40
CA ILE A 67 26.07 9.34 -13.76
C ILE A 67 27.59 9.50 -13.75
N SER A 68 28.17 10.07 -12.68
CA SER A 68 29.62 10.18 -12.54
C SER A 68 30.29 8.81 -12.49
N ALA A 69 29.73 7.87 -11.72
CA ALA A 69 30.21 6.49 -11.65
C ALA A 69 30.07 5.76 -13.00
N PHE A 70 29.10 6.15 -13.84
CA PHE A 70 28.91 5.56 -15.17
C PHE A 70 30.01 6.06 -16.11
N ALA A 71 30.29 7.36 -16.09
CA ALA A 71 31.35 7.95 -16.88
C ALA A 71 32.73 7.35 -16.52
N ASP A 72 33.00 7.17 -15.21
CA ASP A 72 34.25 6.60 -14.71
C ASP A 72 34.46 5.14 -15.14
N ALA A 73 33.37 4.39 -15.41
CA ALA A 73 33.45 3.02 -15.88
C ALA A 73 33.90 2.89 -17.35
N GLY A 74 33.80 3.96 -18.17
CA GLY A 74 34.22 3.97 -19.57
C GLY A 74 33.63 2.80 -20.38
N ASP A 75 34.48 2.04 -21.08
CA ASP A 75 34.06 0.88 -21.89
C ASP A 75 33.43 -0.26 -21.06
N GLN A 76 33.59 -0.24 -19.73
CA GLN A 76 33.01 -1.23 -18.82
C GLN A 76 31.60 -0.87 -18.33
N VAL A 77 31.02 0.24 -18.81
CA VAL A 77 29.64 0.65 -18.48
C VAL A 77 28.63 -0.49 -18.57
N PRO A 78 28.61 -1.36 -19.60
CA PRO A 78 27.64 -2.46 -19.66
C PRO A 78 27.76 -3.46 -18.49
N VAL A 79 28.98 -3.85 -18.11
CA VAL A 79 29.21 -4.77 -17.00
C VAL A 79 28.89 -4.09 -15.67
N PHE A 80 29.30 -2.83 -15.52
CA PHE A 80 29.01 -2.02 -14.34
C PHE A 80 27.50 -1.86 -14.12
N LEU A 81 26.75 -1.45 -15.14
CA LEU A 81 25.30 -1.28 -15.07
C LEU A 81 24.58 -2.60 -14.84
N ASN A 82 25.05 -3.71 -15.43
CA ASN A 82 24.46 -5.02 -15.18
C ASN A 82 24.55 -5.39 -13.69
N ARG A 83 25.71 -5.17 -13.06
CA ARG A 83 25.89 -5.41 -11.62
C ARG A 83 25.04 -4.45 -10.78
N LEU A 84 25.10 -3.16 -11.07
CA LEU A 84 24.39 -2.13 -10.31
C LEU A 84 22.88 -2.35 -10.35
N ALA A 85 22.31 -2.49 -11.55
CA ALA A 85 20.89 -2.74 -11.74
C ALA A 85 20.50 -4.10 -11.12
N GLY A 86 21.33 -5.14 -11.27
CA GLY A 86 21.11 -6.44 -10.64
C GLY A 86 20.97 -6.35 -9.12
N THR A 87 21.91 -5.69 -8.44
CA THR A 87 21.84 -5.47 -6.98
C THR A 87 20.60 -4.67 -6.60
N LEU A 88 20.32 -3.56 -7.30
CA LEU A 88 19.14 -2.73 -7.04
C LEU A 88 17.84 -3.53 -7.22
N HIS A 89 17.74 -4.35 -8.26
CA HIS A 89 16.57 -5.18 -8.54
C HIS A 89 16.34 -6.22 -7.44
N MET A 90 17.42 -6.78 -6.87
CA MET A 90 17.31 -7.68 -5.73
C MET A 90 16.75 -6.95 -4.51
N ALA A 91 17.22 -5.73 -4.23
CA ALA A 91 16.70 -4.93 -3.13
C ALA A 91 15.22 -4.58 -3.32
N VAL A 92 14.84 -4.08 -4.51
CA VAL A 92 13.45 -3.76 -4.86
C VAL A 92 12.55 -4.98 -4.77
N THR A 93 12.99 -6.14 -5.27
CA THR A 93 12.21 -7.38 -5.19
C THR A 93 11.96 -7.80 -3.75
N ARG A 94 12.96 -7.65 -2.86
CA ARG A 94 12.81 -7.94 -1.43
C ARG A 94 11.83 -6.99 -0.77
N LEU A 95 11.98 -5.69 -1.00
CA LEU A 95 11.08 -4.67 -0.47
C LEU A 95 9.63 -4.85 -0.93
N LEU A 96 9.40 -5.22 -2.20
CA LEU A 96 8.05 -5.45 -2.73
C LEU A 96 7.40 -6.75 -2.26
N ARG A 97 8.18 -7.78 -1.92
CA ARG A 97 7.66 -9.13 -1.63
C ARG A 97 7.80 -9.56 -0.17
N MET A 98 8.43 -8.75 0.67
CA MET A 98 8.55 -9.03 2.10
C MET A 98 7.17 -9.12 2.74
N PRO A 99 7.00 -9.90 3.82
CA PRO A 99 5.71 -10.08 4.48
C PRO A 99 5.34 -8.89 5.38
N LYS A 100 5.60 -7.65 4.95
CA LYS A 100 5.47 -6.40 5.73
C LYS A 100 5.08 -5.24 4.82
N PRO A 101 4.22 -4.30 5.28
CA PRO A 101 3.90 -3.12 4.51
C PRO A 101 5.11 -2.20 4.34
N LEU A 102 5.29 -1.73 3.11
CA LEU A 102 6.28 -0.72 2.72
C LEU A 102 5.62 0.65 2.54
N LEU A 103 5.97 1.58 3.43
CA LEU A 103 5.64 3.00 3.31
C LEU A 103 6.82 3.73 2.64
N VAL A 104 6.58 4.37 1.49
CA VAL A 104 7.58 5.23 0.87
C VAL A 104 7.22 6.69 1.11
N LEU A 105 8.12 7.41 1.76
CA LEU A 105 8.01 8.83 2.05
C LEU A 105 8.92 9.59 1.09
N VAL A 106 8.32 10.19 0.05
CA VAL A 106 9.03 10.96 -0.97
C VAL A 106 9.15 12.42 -0.53
N ASN A 107 10.24 12.73 0.17
CA ASN A 107 10.54 14.04 0.77
C ASN A 107 10.93 15.14 -0.24
N GLY A 108 11.06 14.81 -1.53
CA GLY A 108 11.50 15.75 -2.55
C GLY A 108 11.68 15.08 -3.92
N PRO A 109 12.41 15.71 -4.85
CA PRO A 109 12.59 15.20 -6.21
C PRO A 109 13.05 13.74 -6.29
N ALA A 110 12.44 12.99 -7.21
CA ALA A 110 12.77 11.61 -7.54
C ALA A 110 12.94 11.42 -9.06
N ALA A 111 14.10 10.91 -9.49
CA ALA A 111 14.43 10.74 -10.90
C ALA A 111 15.06 9.38 -11.20
N GLY A 112 14.88 8.82 -12.39
CA GLY A 112 15.53 7.56 -12.77
C GLY A 112 15.16 6.40 -11.84
N ALA A 113 16.17 5.66 -11.37
CA ALA A 113 16.01 4.64 -10.34
C ALA A 113 15.37 5.18 -9.04
N GLY A 114 15.52 6.48 -8.77
CA GLY A 114 14.85 7.16 -7.66
C GLY A 114 13.33 7.23 -7.85
N LEU A 115 12.83 7.43 -9.07
CA LEU A 115 11.40 7.28 -9.34
C LEU A 115 10.97 5.82 -9.20
N SER A 116 11.79 4.86 -9.63
CA SER A 116 11.49 3.43 -9.44
C SER A 116 11.30 3.07 -7.96
N LEU A 117 12.18 3.56 -7.09
CA LEU A 117 12.06 3.41 -5.63
C LEU A 117 10.89 4.20 -5.04
N ALA A 118 10.60 5.39 -5.57
CA ALA A 118 9.52 6.23 -5.06
C ALA A 118 8.14 5.56 -5.20
N ILE A 119 7.91 4.83 -6.29
CA ILE A 119 6.61 4.20 -6.60
C ILE A 119 6.52 2.72 -6.19
N SER A 120 7.50 2.21 -5.45
CA SER A 120 7.54 0.80 -5.03
C SER A 120 6.79 0.52 -3.73
N GLY A 121 6.27 1.53 -3.04
CA GLY A 121 5.56 1.36 -1.77
C GLY A 121 4.15 0.82 -1.95
N ASP A 122 3.66 0.10 -0.93
CA ASP A 122 2.24 -0.21 -0.78
C ASP A 122 1.44 1.07 -0.51
N VAL A 123 2.07 1.99 0.24
CA VAL A 123 1.59 3.36 0.46
C VAL A 123 2.72 4.31 0.11
N VAL A 124 2.43 5.30 -0.73
CA VAL A 124 3.39 6.33 -1.14
C VAL A 124 2.84 7.70 -0.80
N ILE A 125 3.56 8.42 0.07
CA ILE A 125 3.23 9.80 0.46
C ILE A 125 4.32 10.70 -0.09
N ALA A 126 3.93 11.72 -0.86
CA ALA A 126 4.85 12.70 -1.40
C ALA A 126 4.64 14.07 -0.74
N ALA A 127 5.74 14.76 -0.43
CA ALA A 127 5.69 16.17 -0.10
C ALA A 127 5.18 16.96 -1.34
N GLU A 128 4.46 18.06 -1.14
CA GLU A 128 3.97 18.90 -2.24
C GLU A 128 5.10 19.45 -3.11
N SER A 129 6.27 19.70 -2.52
CA SER A 129 7.47 20.12 -3.28
C SER A 129 8.15 18.99 -4.07
N ALA A 130 7.72 17.73 -3.91
CA ALA A 130 8.27 16.63 -4.68
C ALA A 130 7.86 16.71 -6.16
N HIS A 131 8.72 16.15 -7.01
CA HIS A 131 8.41 15.96 -8.42
C HIS A 131 9.15 14.77 -8.99
N PHE A 132 8.60 14.21 -10.05
CA PHE A 132 9.00 12.91 -10.58
C PHE A 132 9.43 13.03 -12.03
N THR A 133 10.47 12.30 -12.43
CA THR A 133 10.94 12.28 -13.82
C THR A 133 11.56 10.92 -14.14
N ALA A 134 11.21 10.33 -15.29
CA ALA A 134 11.77 9.03 -15.67
C ALA A 134 13.30 9.09 -15.85
N ALA A 135 13.83 10.18 -16.38
CA ALA A 135 15.25 10.54 -16.57
C ALA A 135 16.11 9.62 -17.45
N TYR A 136 15.79 8.33 -17.63
CA TYR A 136 16.63 7.38 -18.39
C TYR A 136 16.93 7.83 -19.82
N GLY A 137 15.90 8.31 -20.54
CA GLY A 137 16.05 8.74 -21.95
C GLY A 137 17.02 9.92 -22.13
N SER A 138 17.22 10.74 -21.09
CA SER A 138 18.14 11.88 -21.16
C SER A 138 19.61 11.49 -21.17
N VAL A 139 19.93 10.26 -20.75
CA VAL A 139 21.29 9.71 -20.70
C VAL A 139 21.43 8.45 -21.58
N GLY A 140 20.49 8.22 -22.50
CA GLY A 140 20.54 7.10 -23.43
C GLY A 140 20.30 5.72 -22.79
N LEU A 141 19.63 5.68 -21.64
CA LEU A 141 19.32 4.44 -20.92
C LEU A 141 17.83 4.09 -21.01
N THR A 142 17.52 2.83 -20.67
CA THR A 142 16.15 2.35 -20.48
C THR A 142 15.79 2.29 -19.00
N PRO A 143 14.50 2.32 -18.63
CA PRO A 143 14.09 2.18 -17.23
C PRO A 143 14.53 0.87 -16.57
N ASP A 144 14.93 0.96 -15.30
CA ASP A 144 15.27 -0.16 -14.42
C ASP A 144 14.52 -0.03 -13.06
N GLY A 145 14.92 -0.82 -12.05
CA GLY A 145 14.37 -0.71 -10.69
C GLY A 145 12.88 -1.09 -10.57
N GLY A 146 12.29 -1.70 -11.60
CA GLY A 146 10.88 -2.07 -11.64
C GLY A 146 9.93 -1.03 -12.25
N MET A 147 10.41 0.15 -12.69
CA MET A 147 9.53 1.21 -13.22
C MET A 147 8.65 0.75 -14.38
N SER A 148 9.22 0.03 -15.35
CA SER A 148 8.47 -0.47 -16.52
C SER A 148 7.41 -1.52 -16.15
N TRP A 149 7.46 -2.07 -14.94
CA TRP A 149 6.48 -3.00 -14.40
C TRP A 149 5.45 -2.31 -13.51
N LEU A 150 5.89 -1.45 -12.59
CA LEU A 150 5.08 -0.74 -11.60
C LEU A 150 4.27 0.40 -12.21
N LEU A 151 4.93 1.29 -12.95
CA LEU A 151 4.29 2.50 -13.47
C LEU A 151 3.02 2.22 -14.31
N PRO A 152 3.03 1.31 -15.31
CA PRO A 152 1.82 1.03 -16.07
C PRO A 152 0.71 0.36 -15.25
N ARG A 153 1.03 -0.31 -14.13
CA ARG A 153 0.04 -0.87 -13.21
C ARG A 153 -0.63 0.21 -12.36
N HIS A 154 0.11 1.26 -12.02
CA HIS A 154 -0.40 2.39 -11.24
C HIS A 154 -1.21 3.37 -12.09
N VAL A 155 -0.68 3.78 -13.25
CA VAL A 155 -1.25 4.91 -14.03
C VAL A 155 -1.88 4.49 -15.36
N GLY A 156 -1.80 3.21 -15.72
CA GLY A 156 -2.16 2.68 -17.03
C GLY A 156 -1.08 2.88 -18.09
N LEU A 157 -1.08 2.03 -19.13
CA LEU A 157 -0.02 1.98 -20.14
C LEU A 157 0.21 3.32 -20.86
N ARG A 158 -0.86 4.06 -21.21
CA ARG A 158 -0.73 5.29 -22.00
C ARG A 158 0.01 6.40 -21.24
N ARG A 159 -0.34 6.60 -19.96
CA ARG A 159 0.33 7.59 -19.10
C ARG A 159 1.77 7.16 -18.80
N ALA A 160 2.00 5.86 -18.57
CA ALA A 160 3.36 5.35 -18.37
C ALA A 160 4.25 5.61 -19.61
N GLN A 161 3.73 5.37 -20.83
CA GLN A 161 4.42 5.68 -22.07
C GLN A 161 4.73 7.17 -22.20
N GLU A 162 3.74 8.03 -21.94
CA GLU A 162 3.95 9.48 -21.98
C GLU A 162 5.07 9.90 -21.01
N ILE A 163 5.00 9.50 -19.74
CA ILE A 163 5.98 9.85 -18.71
C ILE A 163 7.38 9.37 -19.09
N ILE A 164 7.51 8.12 -19.53
CA ILE A 164 8.81 7.50 -19.84
C ILE A 164 9.41 8.06 -21.13
N ILE A 165 8.61 8.14 -22.21
CA ILE A 165 9.11 8.49 -23.55
C ILE A 165 9.35 10.00 -23.67
N THR A 166 8.42 10.82 -23.19
CA THR A 166 8.59 12.29 -23.24
C THR A 166 9.55 12.80 -22.19
N ASN A 167 9.84 11.96 -21.18
CA ASN A 167 10.63 12.32 -20.02
C ASN A 167 10.08 13.57 -19.29
N ARG A 168 8.77 13.80 -19.36
CA ARG A 168 8.15 14.97 -18.71
C ARG A 168 8.30 14.88 -17.19
N ARG A 169 8.42 16.04 -16.57
CA ARG A 169 8.26 16.16 -15.11
C ARG A 169 6.79 15.99 -14.74
N VAL A 170 6.53 15.24 -13.69
CA VAL A 170 5.20 15.07 -13.06
C VAL A 170 5.28 15.71 -11.67
N SER A 171 4.37 16.65 -11.36
CA SER A 171 4.29 17.24 -10.02
C SER A 171 3.76 16.22 -9.00
N ALA A 172 3.91 16.51 -7.70
CA ALA A 172 3.33 15.68 -6.65
C ALA A 172 1.79 15.59 -6.80
N GLU A 173 1.12 16.70 -7.06
CA GLU A 173 -0.33 16.77 -7.26
C GLU A 173 -0.79 15.94 -8.47
N ASP A 174 -0.13 16.09 -9.62
CA ASP A 174 -0.40 15.27 -10.81
C ASP A 174 -0.20 13.79 -10.48
N ALA A 175 0.87 13.46 -9.75
CA ALA A 175 1.22 12.09 -9.38
C ALA A 175 0.12 11.43 -8.54
N ALA A 176 -0.45 12.14 -7.57
CA ALA A 176 -1.57 11.65 -6.78
C ALA A 176 -2.84 11.52 -7.66
N THR A 177 -3.12 12.53 -8.48
CA THR A 177 -4.30 12.56 -9.37
C THR A 177 -4.34 11.37 -10.34
N ILE A 178 -3.19 10.97 -10.88
CA ILE A 178 -3.10 9.84 -11.82
C ILE A 178 -2.89 8.48 -11.15
N GLY A 179 -2.81 8.43 -9.82
CA GLY A 179 -2.58 7.20 -9.03
C GLY A 179 -1.13 6.71 -9.00
N MET A 180 -0.15 7.55 -9.36
CA MET A 180 1.28 7.20 -9.30
C MET A 180 1.81 7.17 -7.87
N VAL A 181 1.25 8.00 -6.99
CA VAL A 181 1.46 7.98 -5.54
C VAL A 181 0.11 7.94 -4.82
N THR A 182 0.06 7.48 -3.58
CA THR A 182 -1.21 7.35 -2.84
C THR A 182 -1.82 8.71 -2.52
N ARG A 183 -1.00 9.66 -2.05
CA ARG A 183 -1.42 11.04 -1.75
C ARG A 183 -0.23 11.98 -1.63
N THR A 184 -0.53 13.27 -1.66
CA THR A 184 0.39 14.35 -1.30
C THR A 184 -0.01 15.00 0.01
N VAL A 185 0.95 15.62 0.69
CA VAL A 185 0.72 16.46 1.87
C VAL A 185 1.61 17.69 1.86
N PRO A 186 1.19 18.79 2.51
CA PRO A 186 2.05 19.96 2.68
C PRO A 186 3.40 19.57 3.29
N ASP A 187 4.48 20.22 2.83
CA ASP A 187 5.84 19.94 3.30
C ASP A 187 6.00 20.05 4.83
N ALA A 188 5.24 20.96 5.45
CA ALA A 188 5.25 21.17 6.90
C ALA A 188 4.67 19.98 7.69
N ASP A 189 3.72 19.26 7.09
CA ASP A 189 2.98 18.15 7.72
C ASP A 189 3.61 16.79 7.38
N PHE A 190 4.53 16.75 6.41
CA PHE A 190 5.10 15.54 5.84
C PHE A 190 5.70 14.58 6.88
N ALA A 191 6.46 15.10 7.83
CA ALA A 191 7.09 14.30 8.87
C ALA A 191 6.06 13.68 9.83
N GLU A 192 5.09 14.49 10.27
CA GLU A 192 4.03 14.04 11.17
C GLU A 192 3.14 12.99 10.49
N GLU A 193 2.72 13.25 9.26
CA GLU A 193 1.88 12.34 8.50
C GLU A 193 2.60 11.00 8.21
N GLY A 194 3.89 11.07 7.90
CA GLY A 194 4.73 9.90 7.72
C GLY A 194 4.80 9.05 8.98
N ALA A 195 5.07 9.66 10.13
CA ALA A 195 5.10 8.98 11.42
C ALA A 195 3.75 8.37 11.78
N ARG A 196 2.66 9.12 11.61
CA ARG A 196 1.28 8.66 11.87
C ARG A 196 0.93 7.44 11.00
N THR A 197 1.28 7.49 9.71
CA THR A 197 1.03 6.38 8.78
C THR A 197 1.86 5.15 9.12
N ALA A 198 3.16 5.33 9.43
CA ALA A 198 4.04 4.24 9.83
C ALA A 198 3.53 3.54 11.10
N GLN A 199 3.09 4.32 12.10
CA GLN A 199 2.51 3.79 13.33
C GLN A 199 1.21 3.03 13.06
N MET A 200 0.32 3.58 12.24
CA MET A 200 -0.91 2.88 11.84
C MET A 200 -0.60 1.53 11.18
N LEU A 201 0.35 1.49 10.24
CA LEU A 201 0.75 0.26 9.54
C LEU A 201 1.41 -0.75 10.50
N ALA A 202 2.27 -0.28 11.42
CA ALA A 202 2.94 -1.14 12.39
C ALA A 202 1.96 -1.79 13.39
N HIS A 203 0.85 -1.12 13.71
CA HIS A 203 -0.18 -1.64 14.61
C HIS A 203 -1.31 -2.39 13.88
N SER A 204 -1.28 -2.44 12.55
CA SER A 204 -2.26 -3.19 11.76
C SER A 204 -1.94 -4.69 11.72
N ALA A 205 -2.86 -5.49 11.18
CA ALA A 205 -2.66 -6.93 10.99
C ALA A 205 -1.62 -7.22 9.89
N THR A 206 -0.34 -7.11 10.22
CA THR A 206 0.80 -7.08 9.28
C THR A 206 0.79 -8.26 8.33
N ALA A 207 0.55 -9.48 8.84
CA ALA A 207 0.54 -10.69 8.03
C ALA A 207 -0.63 -10.69 7.02
N SER A 208 -1.78 -10.17 7.44
CA SER A 208 -2.97 -10.08 6.58
C SER A 208 -2.79 -9.04 5.48
N ILE A 209 -2.22 -7.87 5.81
CA ILE A 209 -1.91 -6.82 4.83
C ILE A 209 -0.89 -7.32 3.82
N ALA A 210 0.18 -7.98 4.28
CA ALA A 210 1.19 -8.53 3.40
C ALA A 210 0.63 -9.62 2.46
N GLY A 211 -0.25 -10.49 2.98
CA GLY A 211 -0.97 -11.47 2.18
C GLY A 211 -1.83 -10.82 1.08
N ALA A 212 -2.54 -9.73 1.42
CA ALA A 212 -3.31 -8.96 0.45
C ALA A 212 -2.42 -8.32 -0.63
N GLY A 213 -1.29 -7.72 -0.24
CA GLY A 213 -0.30 -7.16 -1.17
C GLY A 213 0.25 -8.22 -2.15
N ALA A 214 0.60 -9.41 -1.64
CA ALA A 214 1.06 -10.51 -2.48
C ALA A 214 0.02 -10.94 -3.52
N LEU A 215 -1.26 -11.05 -3.13
CA LEU A 215 -2.36 -11.35 -4.05
C LEU A 215 -2.52 -10.28 -5.13
N LEU A 216 -2.43 -9.00 -4.76
CA LEU A 216 -2.52 -7.88 -5.71
C LEU A 216 -1.39 -7.93 -6.74
N LEU A 217 -0.15 -8.18 -6.32
CA LEU A 217 1.00 -8.27 -7.23
C LEU A 217 0.87 -9.41 -8.24
N GLU A 218 0.25 -10.53 -7.83
CA GLU A 218 0.03 -11.70 -8.66
C GLU A 218 -1.15 -11.56 -9.63
N SER A 219 -2.18 -10.79 -9.27
CA SER A 219 -3.46 -10.68 -9.99
C SER A 219 -3.32 -10.38 -11.49
N ALA A 220 -2.33 -9.59 -11.88
CA ALA A 220 -2.12 -9.16 -13.26
C ALA A 220 -1.72 -10.32 -14.21
N SER A 221 -1.26 -11.45 -13.69
CA SER A 221 -0.81 -12.62 -14.46
C SER A 221 -1.59 -13.89 -14.19
N SER A 222 -2.55 -13.86 -13.27
CA SER A 222 -3.30 -15.05 -12.83
C SER A 222 -4.67 -15.15 -13.49
N PRO A 223 -5.05 -16.32 -14.02
CA PRO A 223 -6.44 -16.62 -14.33
C PRO A 223 -7.32 -16.51 -13.07
N LEU A 224 -8.60 -16.19 -13.26
CA LEU A 224 -9.54 -15.98 -12.16
C LEU A 224 -9.57 -17.17 -11.18
N GLU A 225 -9.65 -18.40 -11.70
CA GLU A 225 -9.72 -19.61 -10.88
C GLU A 225 -8.44 -19.83 -10.06
N SER A 226 -7.27 -19.50 -10.62
CA SER A 226 -6.00 -19.57 -9.88
C SER A 226 -5.94 -18.50 -8.79
N GLN A 227 -6.39 -17.29 -9.10
CA GLN A 227 -6.42 -16.19 -8.15
C GLN A 227 -7.35 -16.49 -6.97
N LEU A 228 -8.56 -17.02 -7.22
CA LEU A 228 -9.51 -17.40 -6.16
C LEU A 228 -8.98 -18.52 -5.26
N GLU A 229 -8.21 -19.46 -5.82
CA GLU A 229 -7.52 -20.48 -5.03
C GLU A 229 -6.41 -19.87 -4.16
N HIS A 230 -5.63 -18.92 -4.70
CA HIS A 230 -4.62 -18.20 -3.92
C HIS A 230 -5.25 -17.36 -2.80
N GLU A 231 -6.37 -16.69 -3.07
CA GLU A 231 -7.17 -15.98 -2.07
C GLU A 231 -7.64 -16.94 -0.96
N THR A 232 -8.20 -18.09 -1.33
CA THR A 232 -8.66 -19.12 -0.38
C THR A 232 -7.54 -19.59 0.54
N ARG A 233 -6.34 -19.82 0.00
CA ARG A 233 -5.16 -20.21 0.79
C ARG A 233 -4.69 -19.08 1.72
N ALA A 234 -4.58 -17.86 1.19
CA ALA A 234 -4.12 -16.71 1.94
C ALA A 234 -5.07 -16.35 3.09
N ILE A 235 -6.39 -16.30 2.84
CA ILE A 235 -7.39 -15.98 3.87
C ILE A 235 -7.49 -17.08 4.94
N THR A 236 -7.36 -18.36 4.54
CA THR A 236 -7.36 -19.48 5.51
C THR A 236 -6.11 -19.45 6.39
N ALA A 237 -4.93 -19.20 5.81
CA ALA A 237 -3.70 -19.05 6.56
C ALA A 237 -3.77 -17.86 7.54
N ALA A 238 -4.31 -16.71 7.10
CA ALA A 238 -4.52 -15.55 7.97
C ALA A 238 -5.52 -15.86 9.10
N GLY A 239 -6.62 -16.56 8.81
CA GLY A 239 -7.62 -16.96 9.80
C GLY A 239 -7.08 -17.90 10.90
N GLY A 240 -6.05 -18.67 10.58
CA GLY A 240 -5.35 -19.55 11.54
C GLY A 240 -4.27 -18.85 12.38
N SER A 241 -4.01 -17.55 12.16
CA SER A 241 -2.94 -16.83 12.87
C SER A 241 -3.34 -16.39 14.28
N ASP A 242 -2.35 -16.31 15.18
CA ASP A 242 -2.52 -15.74 16.53
C ASP A 242 -3.10 -14.32 16.49
N GLU A 243 -2.72 -13.53 15.48
CA GLU A 243 -3.20 -12.17 15.27
C GLU A 243 -4.71 -12.14 14.96
N CYS A 244 -5.20 -13.04 14.11
CA CYS A 244 -6.63 -13.17 13.84
C CYS A 244 -7.40 -13.63 15.09
N GLN A 245 -6.88 -14.62 15.83
CA GLN A 245 -7.51 -15.09 17.06
C GLN A 245 -7.62 -13.98 18.11
N ALA A 246 -6.55 -13.22 18.34
CA ALA A 246 -6.55 -12.10 19.28
C ALA A 246 -7.59 -11.03 18.90
N ILE A 247 -7.71 -10.67 17.61
CA ILE A 247 -8.69 -9.70 17.14
C ILE A 247 -10.12 -10.21 17.32
N LEU A 248 -10.39 -11.48 17.02
CA LEU A 248 -11.71 -12.10 17.21
C LEU A 248 -12.10 -12.16 18.69
N GLU A 249 -11.15 -12.43 19.59
CA GLU A 249 -11.38 -12.39 21.03
C GLU A 249 -11.75 -10.98 21.52
N ILE A 250 -11.04 -9.96 21.04
CA ILE A 250 -11.33 -8.56 21.36
C ILE A 250 -12.73 -8.17 20.87
N ASP A 251 -13.07 -8.44 19.60
CA ASP A 251 -14.39 -8.13 19.04
C ASP A 251 -15.50 -8.90 19.77
N ALA A 252 -15.30 -10.18 20.07
CA ALA A 252 -16.25 -10.97 20.85
C ALA A 252 -16.42 -10.41 22.28
N GLY A 253 -15.35 -9.90 22.89
CA GLY A 253 -15.37 -9.23 24.19
C GLY A 253 -16.12 -7.90 24.14
N GLN A 254 -15.85 -7.07 23.14
CA GLN A 254 -16.54 -5.80 22.91
C GLN A 254 -18.03 -5.99 22.61
N ARG A 255 -18.39 -6.95 21.75
CA ARG A 255 -19.78 -7.32 21.48
C ARG A 255 -20.47 -7.85 22.75
N ARG A 256 -19.79 -8.67 23.56
CA ARG A 256 -20.32 -9.09 24.87
C ARG A 256 -20.52 -7.91 25.81
N GLY A 257 -19.60 -6.95 25.85
CA GLY A 257 -19.73 -5.72 26.64
C GLY A 257 -20.85 -4.80 26.14
N GLN A 258 -21.02 -4.64 24.83
CA GLN A 258 -22.12 -3.90 24.22
C GLN A 258 -23.47 -4.58 24.46
N ILE A 259 -23.54 -5.91 24.30
CA ILE A 259 -24.74 -6.69 24.64
C ILE A 259 -25.01 -6.58 26.15
N ALA A 260 -24.01 -6.68 27.03
CA ALA A 260 -24.20 -6.50 28.47
C ALA A 260 -24.60 -5.07 28.86
N HIS A 261 -24.18 -4.05 28.10
CA HIS A 261 -24.63 -2.66 28.26
C HIS A 261 -26.06 -2.47 27.74
N VAL A 262 -26.45 -3.14 26.65
CA VAL A 262 -27.82 -3.14 26.10
C VAL A 262 -28.77 -3.97 26.97
N VAL A 263 -28.29 -5.06 27.56
CA VAL A 263 -29.03 -5.98 28.45
C VAL A 263 -28.87 -5.56 29.93
N GLY A 264 -28.09 -4.52 30.20
CA GLY A 264 -27.66 -4.06 31.53
C GLY A 264 -28.66 -3.21 32.29
N GLY A 265 -29.94 -3.56 32.25
CA GLY A 265 -30.84 -3.39 33.37
C GLY A 265 -30.88 -4.68 34.19
N ARG A 266 -29.75 -5.03 34.84
CA ARG A 266 -29.49 -6.09 35.86
C ARG A 266 -28.15 -6.79 35.59
N ALA A 267 -27.07 -6.09 35.95
CA ALA A 267 -25.79 -6.70 36.25
C ALA A 267 -25.92 -7.46 37.57
N ASP A 268 -25.66 -8.77 37.59
CA ASP A 268 -25.30 -9.51 38.81
C ASP A 268 -24.76 -10.94 38.55
N GLN A 269 -24.69 -11.42 37.29
CA GLN A 269 -24.13 -12.75 36.99
C GLN A 269 -22.96 -12.80 36.00
N ALA A 270 -22.56 -11.68 35.39
CA ALA A 270 -21.45 -11.65 34.43
C ALA A 270 -20.06 -11.48 35.07
N ALA A 271 -19.99 -11.14 36.35
CA ALA A 271 -18.75 -10.74 37.03
C ALA A 271 -17.81 -11.89 37.42
N GLN A 272 -18.22 -13.16 37.28
CA GLN A 272 -17.41 -14.31 37.71
C GLN A 272 -16.63 -15.03 36.59
N LEU A 273 -16.68 -14.56 35.34
CA LEU A 273 -15.96 -15.18 34.22
C LEU A 273 -14.89 -14.29 33.56
N ALA A 274 -14.66 -13.07 34.07
CA ALA A 274 -13.72 -12.11 33.50
C ALA A 274 -12.27 -12.23 34.03
N GLU A 275 -12.00 -13.14 34.97
CA GLU A 275 -10.67 -13.30 35.57
C GLU A 275 -9.93 -14.54 35.04
N ARG A 276 -9.52 -14.50 33.77
CA ARG A 276 -8.40 -15.33 33.29
C ARG A 276 -7.42 -14.44 32.53
N PRO A 277 -6.13 -14.49 32.85
CA PRO A 277 -5.14 -13.69 32.13
C PRO A 277 -5.04 -14.22 30.69
N VAL A 278 -5.39 -13.38 29.72
CA VAL A 278 -5.11 -13.61 28.30
C VAL A 278 -3.62 -13.34 28.09
N GLY A 279 -2.94 -14.26 27.41
CA GLY A 279 -1.49 -14.34 27.38
C GLY A 279 -0.77 -13.10 26.86
N GLY A 280 0.05 -12.49 27.72
CA GLY A 280 1.45 -12.14 27.46
C GLY A 280 1.82 -11.11 26.39
N ARG A 281 0.91 -10.55 25.58
CA ARG A 281 1.21 -9.43 24.66
C ARG A 281 0.04 -8.46 24.57
N ASP A 282 0.32 -7.18 24.82
CA ASP A 282 -0.64 -6.10 24.69
C ASP A 282 -0.86 -5.76 23.21
N TRP A 283 -2.07 -6.00 22.73
CA TRP A 283 -2.54 -5.60 21.41
C TRP A 283 -3.47 -4.39 21.56
N HIS A 284 -3.02 -3.20 21.15
CA HIS A 284 -3.87 -2.01 21.10
C HIS A 284 -4.34 -1.76 19.66
N LEU A 285 -5.65 -1.93 19.42
CA LEU A 285 -6.29 -1.50 18.18
C LEU A 285 -6.40 0.04 18.17
N VAL A 286 -5.62 0.70 17.33
CA VAL A 286 -5.77 2.13 17.06
C VAL A 286 -6.79 2.32 15.95
N PHE A 287 -8.06 2.56 16.32
CA PHE A 287 -9.03 3.10 15.37
C PHE A 287 -8.75 4.61 15.22
N GLY A 288 -8.32 5.05 14.04
CA GLY A 288 -8.31 6.48 13.71
C GLY A 288 -9.73 7.03 13.86
N GLN A 289 -9.88 8.13 14.61
CA GLN A 289 -11.19 8.74 14.92
C GLN A 289 -12.03 9.07 13.67
N ASP A 290 -11.39 9.19 12.50
CA ASP A 290 -12.01 9.57 11.22
C ASP A 290 -12.74 8.42 10.50
N GLN A 291 -12.59 7.16 10.94
CA GLN A 291 -13.20 6.00 10.27
C GLN A 291 -14.63 5.67 10.75
N ARG A 292 -15.17 6.41 11.73
CA ARG A 292 -16.55 6.20 12.22
C ARG A 292 -17.61 6.81 11.31
N GLU A 293 -17.27 7.77 10.46
CA GLU A 293 -18.25 8.42 9.59
C GLU A 293 -18.45 7.69 8.25
N THR A 294 -17.47 6.89 7.80
CA THR A 294 -17.56 6.20 6.50
C THR A 294 -18.40 4.91 6.54
N PHE A 295 -18.59 4.30 7.71
CA PHE A 295 -19.45 3.12 7.89
C PHE A 295 -20.90 3.43 8.30
N GLY A 296 -21.23 4.70 8.56
CA GLY A 296 -22.56 5.13 9.01
C GLY A 296 -23.61 5.30 7.90
N LEU A 297 -23.27 5.06 6.63
CA LEU A 297 -24.14 5.35 5.48
C LEU A 297 -24.61 4.12 4.67
N VAL A 298 -24.38 2.90 5.17
CA VAL A 298 -24.91 1.66 4.55
C VAL A 298 -25.78 0.87 5.53
N THR A 299 -26.67 1.57 6.25
CA THR A 299 -27.79 0.93 6.96
C THR A 299 -29.04 1.82 6.88
N ALA A 300 -29.45 2.16 5.66
CA ALA A 300 -30.78 2.71 5.40
C ALA A 300 -31.24 2.28 4.01
N GLY A 301 -31.93 1.14 3.93
CA GLY A 301 -32.58 0.76 2.68
C GLY A 301 -32.73 -0.72 2.40
N PHE A 302 -33.19 -1.54 3.35
CA PHE A 302 -33.86 -2.80 3.02
C PHE A 302 -34.91 -3.10 4.11
N ALA A 303 -36.14 -2.65 3.87
CA ALA A 303 -37.32 -3.12 4.62
C ALA A 303 -38.01 -4.21 3.78
N PRO A 304 -38.33 -5.38 4.35
CA PRO A 304 -39.02 -6.46 3.64
C PRO A 304 -40.52 -6.13 3.52
N TYR A 305 -41.01 -5.93 2.30
CA TYR A 305 -42.45 -5.87 2.03
C TYR A 305 -43.03 -7.29 1.91
N LEU A 306 -43.71 -7.74 2.97
CA LEU A 306 -44.73 -8.79 2.90
C LEU A 306 -45.87 -8.42 3.84
N THR A 307 -47.01 -8.00 3.29
CA THR A 307 -48.31 -8.06 3.99
C THR A 307 -49.43 -8.39 3.00
N PRO A 308 -50.46 -9.14 3.44
CA PRO A 308 -51.43 -9.81 2.58
C PRO A 308 -52.59 -8.90 2.13
N THR A 309 -53.13 -9.16 0.94
CA THR A 309 -54.29 -8.49 0.35
C THR A 309 -55.61 -8.97 0.98
N PRO A 310 -56.56 -8.07 1.31
CA PRO A 310 -57.97 -8.45 1.47
C PRO A 310 -58.75 -8.22 0.17
N LEU A 311 -59.63 -9.17 -0.14
CA LEU A 311 -60.69 -9.04 -1.15
C LEU A 311 -61.67 -7.92 -0.77
N HIS A 312 -61.96 -7.02 -1.72
CA HIS A 312 -63.36 -6.66 -2.01
C HIS A 312 -63.53 -6.07 -3.41
N SER A 313 -64.57 -6.60 -4.05
CA SER A 313 -65.23 -6.28 -5.31
C SER A 313 -65.66 -4.81 -5.49
N ARG A 314 -65.61 -4.30 -6.72
CA ARG A 314 -66.76 -3.70 -7.44
C ARG A 314 -66.47 -3.44 -8.93
N CYS A 315 -67.53 -3.57 -9.72
CA CYS A 315 -67.60 -3.67 -11.19
C CYS A 315 -67.74 -2.32 -11.94
N HIS A 316 -67.72 -2.45 -13.28
CA HIS A 316 -68.14 -1.55 -14.39
C HIS A 316 -67.03 -0.67 -15.00
N GLY A 317 -66.84 -0.52 -16.32
CA GLY A 317 -67.45 -1.06 -17.55
C GLY A 317 -66.53 -0.75 -18.75
N ALA A 318 -66.50 -1.58 -19.81
CA ALA A 318 -66.88 -1.27 -21.21
C ALA A 318 -66.09 -0.09 -21.86
N THR A 319 -65.30 -0.20 -22.94
CA THR A 319 -65.53 -0.78 -24.30
C THR A 319 -64.24 -0.80 -25.15
N ASP A 320 -64.10 -1.85 -25.98
CA ASP A 320 -63.58 -1.95 -27.37
C ASP A 320 -62.45 -1.04 -27.92
N ARG A 321 -61.36 -1.66 -28.42
CA ARG A 321 -61.10 -1.95 -29.87
C ARG A 321 -59.67 -2.50 -30.10
N ALA A 322 -59.60 -3.61 -30.83
CA ALA A 322 -58.41 -4.17 -31.50
C ALA A 322 -58.37 -3.69 -32.99
N PRO A 323 -57.43 -4.10 -33.90
CA PRO A 323 -56.42 -5.15 -33.78
C PRO A 323 -55.03 -4.90 -34.42
N CYS A 324 -54.19 -5.91 -34.15
CA CYS A 324 -52.96 -6.36 -34.79
C CYS A 324 -52.90 -6.25 -36.32
N SER A 325 -51.75 -5.86 -36.88
CA SER A 325 -51.30 -6.33 -38.19
C SER A 325 -49.78 -6.51 -38.22
N ARG A 326 -49.38 -7.47 -39.05
CA ARG A 326 -48.10 -8.17 -39.14
C ARG A 326 -47.27 -7.61 -40.31
N THR A 327 -46.00 -8.00 -40.32
CA THR A 327 -45.08 -8.22 -41.47
C THR A 327 -44.45 -7.02 -42.21
N GLY A 328 -43.11 -6.97 -42.15
CA GLY A 328 -42.27 -7.18 -43.35
C GLY A 328 -41.49 -5.99 -43.89
N ARG A 329 -40.20 -5.87 -43.52
CA ARG A 329 -39.03 -5.95 -44.42
C ARG A 329 -37.75 -5.91 -43.60
#